data_AF-A0A7V1I3U2-F1
#
_entry.id   AF-A0A7V1I3U2-F1
#
_cell.length_a   1.000
_cell.length_b   1.000
_cell.length_c   1.000
_cell.angle_alpha   90.00
_cell.angle_beta   90.00
_cell.angle_gamma   90.00
#
_symmetry.space_group_name_H-M   'P 1'
#
loop_
_entity.id
_entity.type
_entity.pdbx_description
1 polymer ?
#
loop_
_entity_poly.entity_id
_entity_poly.type
_entity_poly.pdbx_seq_one_letter_code
_entity_poly.pdbx_strand_id
1 'polypeptide(L)'
;MSYLVLARKWRPQFFREVAAQSHVTITLQNAIKANRVPHAMVFCGPRGVGKTTVARILAKALNCEKGPAPEPCNQCPSCREIAQGTSMDVYEMDGASNRGIDEIREIRENVRYLPSSSRYKVYIIDEVHMLTKEAFNALLKTLEEPPPHVIFIFATTEPHKIPSTIMSRCQCYPFRRISNQILHQRLKEVITQEKIKIDQEALWIIVRAADGSLRDALSLLDQVVSFSAPPIQGEHVRAILGLFDTQLILQALEAILKTDINRVMEIVSHICEQGEDLKEFYRQLVMYWRHLLMIKINPQTSLVDLPEHERAQLATLAQIYPLTHLEQLFDILLAEEQILRNSTQPRFVLEALLIKLTEFANIVPIDVIIKKLSHVELKTKRSKESERPEEESERESLIQEDIIFKKAFLKSLKRECPILVPVLENAPVIRNDTTITLKMSKTKAKLLEDKQLWQTLKNCLGKEGEIIIDTNHKFKENHPKIDTIEENKKGLDFLKQVLKIFGGEVVTPSRRKQ
;
A
#
# COMPACT_ATOMS: atom_id res chain seq x y z
N MET A 1 -14.61 -28.12 33.98
CA MET A 1 -15.16 -27.19 32.95
C MET A 1 -14.26 -27.28 31.74
N SER A 2 -14.81 -27.41 30.53
CA SER A 2 -14.02 -27.40 29.28
C SER A 2 -13.26 -26.07 29.17
N TYR A 3 -11.96 -26.15 28.86
CA TYR A 3 -11.16 -24.97 28.55
C TYR A 3 -11.85 -24.14 27.45
N LEU A 4 -12.00 -22.84 27.68
CA LEU A 4 -12.66 -21.94 26.76
C LEU A 4 -11.68 -20.85 26.36
N VAL A 5 -11.33 -20.82 25.08
CA VAL A 5 -10.37 -19.90 24.46
C VAL A 5 -10.65 -18.46 24.88
N LEU A 6 -9.61 -17.68 25.19
CA LEU A 6 -9.74 -16.29 25.66
C LEU A 6 -10.62 -15.43 24.76
N ALA A 7 -10.51 -15.57 23.44
CA ALA A 7 -11.33 -14.84 22.46
C ALA A 7 -12.84 -15.06 22.62
N ARG A 8 -13.27 -16.22 23.15
CA ARG A 8 -14.67 -16.52 23.45
C ARG A 8 -15.03 -16.11 24.88
N LYS A 9 -14.13 -16.32 25.85
CA LYS A 9 -14.34 -16.01 27.28
C LYS A 9 -14.51 -14.52 27.51
N TRP A 10 -13.69 -13.73 26.84
CA TRP A 10 -13.62 -12.28 26.97
C TRP A 10 -14.46 -11.53 25.94
N ARG A 11 -15.37 -12.23 25.26
CA ARG A 11 -16.28 -11.61 24.30
C ARG A 11 -17.20 -10.63 25.06
N PRO A 12 -17.20 -9.33 24.72
CA PRO A 12 -18.05 -8.32 25.35
C PRO A 12 -19.51 -8.74 25.45
N GLN A 13 -20.12 -8.51 26.62
CA GLN A 13 -21.52 -8.81 26.89
C GLN A 13 -22.39 -7.56 26.95
N PHE A 14 -21.80 -6.39 27.15
CA PHE A 14 -22.45 -5.08 27.20
C PHE A 14 -21.86 -4.13 26.16
N PHE A 15 -22.60 -3.10 25.74
CA PHE A 15 -22.10 -2.12 24.77
C PHE A 15 -20.88 -1.36 25.31
N ARG A 16 -20.89 -1.02 26.60
CA ARG A 16 -19.76 -0.36 27.30
C ARG A 16 -18.44 -1.14 27.30
N GLU A 17 -18.47 -2.44 27.09
CA GLU A 17 -17.27 -3.30 27.11
C GLU A 17 -16.59 -3.40 25.72
N VAL A 18 -17.24 -2.87 24.68
CA VAL A 18 -16.73 -2.93 23.31
C VAL A 18 -15.62 -1.90 23.12
N ALA A 19 -14.41 -2.38 22.90
CA ALA A 19 -13.23 -1.52 22.73
C ALA A 19 -13.26 -0.73 21.42
N ALA A 20 -12.98 0.58 21.50
CA ALA A 20 -12.74 1.50 20.37
C ALA A 20 -13.87 1.64 19.32
N GLN A 21 -15.12 1.29 19.65
CA GLN A 21 -16.28 1.46 18.74
C GLN A 21 -17.39 2.34 19.35
N SER A 22 -17.02 3.35 20.13
CA SER A 22 -17.98 4.20 20.85
C SER A 22 -19.00 4.88 19.94
N HIS A 23 -18.60 5.29 18.73
CA HIS A 23 -19.51 5.90 17.76
C HIS A 23 -20.62 4.93 17.32
N VAL A 24 -20.33 3.63 17.16
CA VAL A 24 -21.36 2.64 16.82
C VAL A 24 -22.20 2.30 18.04
N THR A 25 -21.57 2.01 19.18
CA THR A 25 -22.29 1.55 20.38
C THR A 25 -23.22 2.64 20.92
N ILE A 26 -22.77 3.89 21.01
CA ILE A 26 -23.61 5.02 21.46
C ILE A 26 -24.77 5.26 20.49
N THR A 27 -24.54 5.18 19.18
CA THR A 27 -25.59 5.37 18.17
C THR A 27 -26.67 4.29 18.31
N LEU A 28 -26.29 3.02 18.48
CA LEU A 28 -27.25 1.93 18.69
C LEU A 28 -28.00 2.09 20.02
N GLN A 29 -27.30 2.47 21.09
CA GLN A 29 -27.95 2.75 22.39
C GLN A 29 -28.98 3.87 22.28
N ASN A 30 -28.67 4.95 21.55
CA ASN A 30 -29.60 6.05 21.33
C ASN A 30 -30.78 5.63 20.44
N ALA A 31 -30.57 4.79 19.43
CA ALA A 31 -31.64 4.25 18.60
C ALA A 31 -32.62 3.40 19.41
N ILE A 32 -32.12 2.59 20.36
CA ILE A 32 -32.96 1.82 21.29
C ILE A 32 -33.76 2.77 22.19
N LYS A 33 -33.12 3.78 22.81
CA LYS A 33 -33.82 4.76 23.67
C LYS A 33 -34.93 5.50 22.94
N ALA A 34 -34.69 5.85 21.68
CA ALA A 34 -35.64 6.58 20.85
C ALA A 34 -36.74 5.69 20.27
N ASN A 35 -36.66 4.36 20.46
CA ASN A 35 -37.50 3.37 19.78
C ASN A 35 -37.49 3.53 18.24
N ARG A 36 -36.30 3.83 17.68
CA ARG A 36 -36.07 4.04 16.24
C ARG A 36 -34.95 3.14 15.71
N VAL A 37 -34.98 1.87 16.12
CA VAL A 37 -34.01 0.89 15.62
C VAL A 37 -34.38 0.54 14.17
N PRO A 38 -33.45 0.65 13.21
CA PRO A 38 -33.73 0.29 11.81
C PRO A 38 -34.07 -1.20 11.69
N HIS A 39 -34.97 -1.52 10.76
CA HIS A 39 -35.29 -2.90 10.42
C HIS A 39 -34.11 -3.64 9.74
N ALA A 40 -33.18 -2.91 9.12
CA ALA A 40 -32.00 -3.49 8.47
C ALA A 40 -30.75 -2.64 8.69
N MET A 41 -29.66 -3.29 9.11
CA MET A 41 -28.38 -2.66 9.43
C MET A 41 -27.23 -3.42 8.79
N VAL A 42 -26.22 -2.69 8.32
CA VAL A 42 -24.97 -3.25 7.79
C VAL A 42 -23.81 -2.81 8.67
N PHE A 43 -23.18 -3.76 9.34
CA PHE A 43 -21.96 -3.58 10.12
C PHE A 43 -20.76 -3.87 9.22
N CYS A 44 -20.04 -2.83 8.81
CA CYS A 44 -18.94 -2.95 7.87
C CYS A 44 -17.61 -2.60 8.53
N GLY A 45 -16.56 -3.36 8.25
CA GLY A 45 -15.22 -3.06 8.76
C GLY A 45 -14.35 -4.30 8.88
N PRO A 46 -13.08 -4.14 9.31
CA PRO A 46 -12.10 -5.23 9.36
C PRO A 46 -12.56 -6.43 10.19
N ARG A 47 -11.94 -7.59 9.98
CA ARG A 47 -12.22 -8.80 10.79
C ARG A 47 -11.81 -8.56 12.26
N GLY A 48 -12.53 -9.19 13.18
CA GLY A 48 -12.14 -9.25 14.59
C GLY A 48 -12.28 -7.96 15.42
N VAL A 49 -12.80 -6.87 14.84
CA VAL A 49 -13.09 -5.60 15.53
C VAL A 49 -14.39 -5.59 16.35
N GLY A 50 -15.18 -6.66 16.30
CA GLY A 50 -16.37 -6.84 17.15
C GLY A 50 -17.74 -6.73 16.46
N LYS A 51 -17.83 -6.75 15.12
CA LYS A 51 -19.11 -6.66 14.37
C LYS A 51 -20.20 -7.62 14.88
N THR A 52 -19.94 -8.92 14.81
CA THR A 52 -20.87 -9.99 15.25
C THR A 52 -21.13 -9.94 16.75
N THR A 53 -20.14 -9.50 17.54
CA THR A 53 -20.32 -9.30 19.00
C THR A 53 -21.34 -8.19 19.27
N VAL A 54 -21.20 -7.03 18.61
CA VAL A 54 -22.15 -5.92 18.73
C VAL A 54 -23.53 -6.32 18.22
N ALA A 55 -23.61 -7.14 17.16
CA ALA A 55 -24.89 -7.68 16.66
C ALA A 55 -25.61 -8.51 17.73
N ARG A 56 -24.89 -9.42 18.42
CA ARG A 56 -25.45 -10.19 19.53
C ARG A 56 -25.84 -9.31 20.72
N ILE A 57 -25.04 -8.29 21.06
CA ILE A 57 -25.38 -7.35 22.14
C ILE A 57 -26.68 -6.59 21.80
N LEU A 58 -26.82 -6.14 20.56
CA LEU A 58 -28.03 -5.48 20.08
C LEU A 58 -29.25 -6.40 20.13
N ALA A 59 -29.12 -7.65 19.66
CA ALA A 59 -30.19 -8.65 19.75
C ALA A 59 -30.64 -8.88 21.20
N LYS A 60 -29.67 -9.01 22.14
CA LYS A 60 -29.97 -9.10 23.58
C LYS A 60 -30.67 -7.86 24.10
N ALA A 61 -30.23 -6.66 23.71
CA ALA A 61 -30.79 -5.40 24.18
C ALA A 61 -32.26 -5.20 23.74
N LEU A 62 -32.58 -5.67 22.52
CA LEU A 62 -33.93 -5.65 21.95
C LEU A 62 -34.87 -6.67 22.58
N ASN A 63 -34.36 -7.89 22.82
CA ASN A 63 -35.17 -9.03 23.29
C ASN A 63 -35.10 -9.26 24.81
N CYS A 64 -34.32 -8.46 25.54
CA CYS A 64 -34.28 -8.50 27.00
C CYS A 64 -35.69 -8.29 27.59
N GLU A 65 -36.06 -9.08 28.60
CA GLU A 65 -37.38 -8.98 29.25
C GLU A 65 -37.60 -7.61 29.90
N LYS A 66 -36.52 -7.05 30.47
CA LYS A 66 -36.46 -5.69 31.03
C LYS A 66 -36.31 -4.60 29.96
N GLY A 67 -36.35 -4.98 28.68
CA GLY A 67 -36.13 -4.10 27.52
C GLY A 67 -37.36 -3.94 26.62
N PRO A 68 -37.23 -3.20 25.50
CA PRO A 68 -35.97 -2.73 24.90
C PRO A 68 -35.20 -1.76 25.79
N ALA A 69 -33.93 -2.06 26.08
CA ALA A 69 -33.10 -1.27 26.99
C ALA A 69 -31.74 -0.96 26.35
N PRO A 70 -31.10 0.19 26.67
CA PRO A 70 -29.80 0.54 26.08
C PRO A 70 -28.67 -0.42 26.46
N GLU A 71 -28.84 -1.17 27.54
CA GLU A 71 -27.92 -2.25 27.94
C GLU A 71 -28.75 -3.50 28.27
N PRO A 72 -28.35 -4.69 27.79
CA PRO A 72 -29.02 -5.94 28.14
C PRO A 72 -28.75 -6.29 29.60
N CYS A 73 -29.69 -6.99 30.26
CA CYS A 73 -29.49 -7.40 31.66
C CYS A 73 -28.51 -8.57 31.81
N ASN A 74 -28.29 -9.38 30.77
CA ASN A 74 -27.48 -10.60 30.77
C ASN A 74 -27.88 -11.66 31.82
N GLN A 75 -29.07 -11.53 32.41
CA GLN A 75 -29.58 -12.42 33.47
C GLN A 75 -30.86 -13.16 33.09
N CYS A 76 -31.72 -12.59 32.23
CA CYS A 76 -32.97 -13.21 31.81
C CYS A 76 -32.74 -14.38 30.82
N PRO A 77 -33.72 -15.30 30.68
CA PRO A 77 -33.67 -16.42 29.73
C PRO A 77 -33.26 -15.99 28.32
N SER A 78 -33.95 -15.01 27.73
CA SER A 78 -33.64 -14.50 26.39
C SER A 78 -32.18 -14.03 26.26
N CYS A 79 -31.67 -13.26 27.24
CA CYS A 79 -30.28 -12.82 27.20
C CYS A 79 -29.27 -13.99 27.27
N ARG A 80 -29.57 -15.02 28.08
CA ARG A 80 -28.71 -16.20 28.23
C ARG A 80 -28.71 -17.07 26.97
N GLU A 81 -29.89 -17.32 26.40
CA GLU A 81 -30.05 -18.09 25.16
C GLU A 81 -29.32 -17.42 24.00
N ILE A 82 -29.46 -16.10 23.83
CA ILE A 82 -28.75 -15.36 22.78
C ILE A 82 -27.24 -15.36 23.01
N ALA A 83 -26.78 -15.23 24.27
CA ALA A 83 -25.35 -15.29 24.60
C ALA A 83 -24.75 -16.67 24.29
N GLN A 84 -25.51 -17.74 24.49
CA GLN A 84 -25.12 -19.12 24.20
C GLN A 84 -25.30 -19.50 22.73
N GLY A 85 -26.09 -18.75 21.96
CA GLY A 85 -26.39 -19.02 20.56
C GLY A 85 -27.49 -20.08 20.37
N THR A 86 -28.38 -20.25 21.34
CA THR A 86 -29.45 -21.26 21.34
C THR A 86 -30.85 -20.67 21.21
N SER A 87 -30.96 -19.35 21.03
CA SER A 87 -32.24 -18.64 20.91
C SER A 87 -32.95 -18.98 19.60
N MET A 88 -34.22 -19.37 19.66
CA MET A 88 -35.03 -19.61 18.45
C MET A 88 -35.37 -18.32 17.68
N ASP A 89 -35.41 -17.18 18.37
CA ASP A 89 -35.77 -15.88 17.79
C ASP A 89 -34.57 -15.06 17.32
N VAL A 90 -33.34 -15.57 17.50
CA VAL A 90 -32.12 -14.93 17.02
C VAL A 90 -31.36 -15.92 16.17
N TYR A 91 -31.52 -15.79 14.86
CA TYR A 91 -30.89 -16.67 13.89
C TYR A 91 -29.55 -16.07 13.46
N GLU A 92 -28.46 -16.78 13.74
CA GLU A 92 -27.12 -16.40 13.30
C GLU A 92 -26.64 -17.38 12.22
N MET A 93 -26.34 -16.86 11.03
CA MET A 93 -25.74 -17.64 9.94
C MET A 93 -24.43 -17.02 9.46
N ASP A 94 -23.50 -17.88 9.09
CA ASP A 94 -22.29 -17.47 8.36
C ASP A 94 -22.55 -17.58 6.86
N GLY A 95 -22.50 -16.44 6.16
CA GLY A 95 -22.66 -16.36 4.72
C GLY A 95 -21.54 -17.07 3.95
N ALA A 96 -20.37 -17.30 4.56
CA ALA A 96 -19.29 -18.06 3.93
C ALA A 96 -19.61 -19.56 3.82
N SER A 97 -20.33 -20.12 4.79
CA SER A 97 -20.77 -21.53 4.83
C SER A 97 -22.13 -21.74 4.17
N ASN A 98 -23.02 -20.76 4.26
CA ASN A 98 -24.40 -20.82 3.75
C ASN A 98 -24.57 -19.84 2.58
N ARG A 99 -23.82 -20.07 1.50
CA ARG A 99 -23.81 -19.17 0.32
C ARG A 99 -25.07 -19.31 -0.54
N GLY A 100 -25.76 -20.44 -0.40
CA GLY A 100 -26.85 -20.88 -1.26
C GLY A 100 -28.09 -19.99 -1.18
N ILE A 101 -28.97 -20.15 -2.18
CA ILE A 101 -30.26 -19.46 -2.19
C ILE A 101 -31.26 -20.13 -1.24
N ASP A 102 -31.08 -21.41 -0.93
CA ASP A 102 -32.08 -22.19 -0.21
C ASP A 102 -32.18 -21.78 1.26
N GLU A 103 -31.05 -21.53 1.93
CA GLU A 103 -31.06 -21.02 3.31
C GLU A 103 -31.72 -19.64 3.40
N ILE A 104 -31.51 -18.79 2.38
CA ILE A 104 -32.16 -17.48 2.31
C ILE A 104 -33.66 -17.60 2.03
N ARG A 105 -34.09 -18.58 1.22
CA ARG A 105 -35.52 -18.85 0.98
C ARG A 105 -36.21 -19.28 2.27
N GLU A 106 -35.57 -20.15 3.06
CA GLU A 106 -36.07 -20.56 4.37
C GLU A 106 -36.21 -19.34 5.30
N ILE A 107 -35.20 -18.46 5.35
CA ILE A 107 -35.31 -17.20 6.12
C ILE A 107 -36.50 -16.38 5.63
N ARG A 108 -36.63 -16.17 4.33
CA ARG A 108 -37.72 -15.36 3.75
C ARG A 108 -39.11 -15.90 4.09
N GLU A 109 -39.27 -17.22 4.17
CA GLU A 109 -40.51 -17.86 4.60
C GLU A 109 -40.72 -17.70 6.11
N ASN A 110 -39.67 -17.93 6.90
CA ASN A 110 -39.70 -17.85 8.35
C ASN A 110 -39.89 -16.43 8.91
N VAL A 111 -39.55 -15.41 8.13
CA VAL A 111 -39.72 -13.98 8.45
C VAL A 111 -41.21 -13.59 8.61
N ARG A 112 -42.14 -14.35 8.04
CA ARG A 112 -43.58 -14.06 8.14
C ARG A 112 -44.18 -14.42 9.49
N TYR A 113 -43.53 -15.31 10.23
CA TYR A 113 -44.03 -15.79 11.52
C TYR A 113 -43.53 -14.93 12.67
N LEU A 114 -44.42 -14.68 13.62
CA LEU A 114 -44.10 -13.98 14.86
C LEU A 114 -42.98 -14.68 15.64
N PRO A 115 -42.21 -13.95 16.47
CA PRO A 115 -41.24 -14.57 17.38
C PRO A 115 -41.92 -15.49 18.38
N SER A 116 -41.22 -16.52 18.84
CA SER A 116 -41.75 -17.57 19.73
C SER A 116 -41.85 -17.11 21.18
N SER A 117 -40.80 -16.46 21.70
CA SER A 117 -40.71 -16.02 23.10
C SER A 117 -40.16 -14.60 23.26
N SER A 118 -39.57 -14.04 22.21
CA SER A 118 -38.94 -12.73 22.20
C SER A 118 -39.82 -11.63 21.58
N ARG A 119 -39.41 -10.36 21.71
CA ARG A 119 -40.12 -9.23 21.10
C ARG A 119 -39.84 -9.10 19.59
N TYR A 120 -38.62 -9.40 19.18
CA TYR A 120 -38.15 -9.29 17.81
C TYR A 120 -37.51 -10.61 17.35
N LYS A 121 -37.69 -10.92 16.07
CA LYS A 121 -36.99 -11.98 15.35
C LYS A 121 -35.78 -11.36 14.65
N VAL A 122 -34.59 -11.66 15.13
CA VAL A 122 -33.34 -11.03 14.67
C VAL A 122 -32.56 -12.00 13.79
N TYR A 123 -32.23 -11.59 12.57
CA TYR A 123 -31.38 -12.35 11.65
C TYR A 123 -30.01 -11.69 11.56
N ILE A 124 -28.98 -12.38 12.06
CA ILE A 124 -27.58 -11.98 11.99
C ILE A 124 -26.92 -12.78 10.88
N ILE A 125 -26.45 -12.11 9.83
CA ILE A 125 -25.77 -12.75 8.71
C ILE A 125 -24.33 -12.24 8.68
N ASP A 126 -23.39 -13.06 9.14
CA ASP A 126 -21.96 -12.74 9.11
C ASP A 126 -21.38 -13.02 7.72
N GLU A 127 -20.31 -12.29 7.38
CA GLU A 127 -19.68 -12.30 6.06
C GLU A 127 -20.68 -12.30 4.88
N VAL A 128 -21.70 -11.43 4.95
CA VAL A 128 -22.80 -11.37 3.96
C VAL A 128 -22.32 -11.18 2.52
N HIS A 129 -21.13 -10.60 2.32
CA HIS A 129 -20.53 -10.41 1.00
C HIS A 129 -20.20 -11.73 0.27
N MET A 130 -20.25 -12.86 0.99
CA MET A 130 -20.05 -14.21 0.44
C MET A 130 -21.32 -14.83 -0.13
N LEU A 131 -22.50 -14.20 0.08
CA LEU A 131 -23.75 -14.66 -0.51
C LEU A 131 -23.76 -14.50 -2.03
N THR A 132 -24.48 -15.40 -2.70
CA THR A 132 -24.71 -15.31 -4.14
C THR A 132 -25.64 -14.14 -4.49
N LYS A 133 -25.64 -13.73 -5.76
CA LYS A 133 -26.51 -12.63 -6.23
C LYS A 133 -27.99 -13.01 -6.10
N GLU A 134 -28.29 -14.27 -6.35
CA GLU A 134 -29.63 -14.83 -6.27
C GLU A 134 -30.14 -14.83 -4.82
N ALA A 135 -29.27 -15.16 -3.86
CA ALA A 135 -29.53 -15.03 -2.43
C ALA A 135 -29.86 -13.58 -2.04
N PHE A 136 -29.06 -12.59 -2.48
CA PHE A 136 -29.38 -11.17 -2.22
C PHE A 136 -30.74 -10.76 -2.80
N ASN A 137 -31.05 -11.18 -4.03
CA ASN A 137 -32.32 -10.85 -4.68
C ASN A 137 -33.52 -11.43 -3.93
N ALA A 138 -33.37 -12.60 -3.31
CA ALA A 138 -34.43 -13.21 -2.52
C ALA A 138 -34.79 -12.40 -1.26
N LEU A 139 -33.85 -11.62 -0.71
CA LEU A 139 -34.07 -10.75 0.45
C LEU A 139 -34.69 -9.38 0.10
N LEU A 140 -34.61 -8.93 -1.15
CA LEU A 140 -34.99 -7.56 -1.54
C LEU A 140 -36.41 -7.20 -1.13
N LYS A 141 -37.39 -8.06 -1.47
CA LYS A 141 -38.80 -7.80 -1.13
C LYS A 141 -39.01 -7.69 0.38
N THR A 142 -38.30 -8.51 1.15
CA THR A 142 -38.38 -8.51 2.62
C THR A 142 -37.72 -7.28 3.23
N LEU A 143 -36.68 -6.73 2.61
CA LEU A 143 -36.04 -5.48 3.04
C LEU A 143 -36.85 -4.23 2.63
N GLU A 144 -37.63 -4.31 1.55
CA GLU A 144 -38.53 -3.23 1.12
C GLU A 144 -39.77 -3.14 2.00
N GLU A 145 -40.36 -4.28 2.32
CA GLU A 145 -41.60 -4.38 3.10
C GLU A 145 -41.37 -5.29 4.33
N PRO A 146 -40.52 -4.86 5.29
CA PRO A 146 -40.15 -5.67 6.44
C PRO A 146 -41.33 -5.79 7.42
N PRO A 147 -41.62 -7.00 7.94
CA PRO A 147 -42.52 -7.13 9.07
C PRO A 147 -41.99 -6.35 10.29
N PRO A 148 -42.86 -5.71 11.10
CA PRO A 148 -42.43 -4.82 12.19
C PRO A 148 -41.66 -5.51 13.32
N HIS A 149 -41.76 -6.85 13.40
CA HIS A 149 -41.10 -7.67 14.41
C HIS A 149 -39.75 -8.23 13.93
N VAL A 150 -39.30 -7.91 12.71
CA VAL A 150 -38.10 -8.51 12.10
C VAL A 150 -36.99 -7.47 11.99
N ILE A 151 -35.78 -7.87 12.39
CA ILE A 151 -34.57 -7.04 12.30
C ILE A 151 -33.46 -7.83 11.62
N PHE A 152 -32.88 -7.28 10.56
CA PHE A 152 -31.71 -7.80 9.87
C PHE A 152 -30.44 -7.07 10.30
N ILE A 153 -29.41 -7.84 10.63
CA ILE A 153 -28.07 -7.36 10.92
C ILE A 153 -27.09 -8.09 10.01
N PHE A 154 -26.61 -7.40 8.99
CA PHE A 154 -25.58 -7.90 8.08
C PHE A 154 -24.20 -7.49 8.59
N ALA A 155 -23.24 -8.40 8.66
CA ALA A 155 -21.84 -8.08 8.93
C ALA A 155 -20.96 -8.41 7.73
N THR A 156 -19.99 -7.53 7.44
CA THR A 156 -19.08 -7.72 6.30
C THR A 156 -17.71 -7.10 6.54
N THR A 157 -16.66 -7.73 6.00
CA THR A 157 -15.34 -7.10 5.81
C THR A 157 -15.23 -6.32 4.50
N GLU A 158 -16.08 -6.62 3.50
CA GLU A 158 -15.99 -6.10 2.15
C GLU A 158 -17.31 -5.43 1.73
N PRO A 159 -17.60 -4.19 2.19
CA PRO A 159 -18.86 -3.53 1.90
C PRO A 159 -19.07 -3.26 0.40
N HIS A 160 -18.00 -3.12 -0.38
CA HIS A 160 -18.06 -2.88 -1.82
C HIS A 160 -18.57 -4.07 -2.64
N LYS A 161 -18.58 -5.29 -2.07
CA LYS A 161 -19.15 -6.49 -2.70
C LYS A 161 -20.66 -6.61 -2.46
N ILE A 162 -21.23 -5.83 -1.54
CA ILE A 162 -22.67 -5.83 -1.29
C ILE A 162 -23.36 -5.04 -2.39
N PRO A 163 -24.43 -5.56 -3.02
CA PRO A 163 -25.19 -4.82 -4.02
C PRO A 163 -25.72 -3.48 -3.50
N SER A 164 -25.64 -2.44 -4.32
CA SER A 164 -26.14 -1.09 -3.98
C SER A 164 -27.64 -1.09 -3.64
N THR A 165 -28.41 -2.01 -4.23
CA THR A 165 -29.83 -2.24 -3.94
C THR A 165 -30.10 -2.65 -2.49
N ILE A 166 -29.18 -3.39 -1.87
CA ILE A 166 -29.27 -3.77 -0.45
C ILE A 166 -28.80 -2.61 0.42
N MET A 167 -27.67 -2.00 0.07
CA MET A 167 -27.09 -0.89 0.82
C MET A 167 -28.05 0.30 0.93
N SER A 168 -28.85 0.59 -0.11
CA SER A 168 -29.81 1.70 -0.10
C SER A 168 -30.99 1.49 0.88
N ARG A 169 -31.24 0.25 1.31
CA ARG A 169 -32.34 -0.15 2.22
C ARG A 169 -31.84 -0.42 3.64
N CYS A 170 -30.53 -0.31 3.89
CA CYS A 170 -29.92 -0.60 5.18
C CYS A 170 -29.23 0.64 5.76
N GLN A 171 -29.23 0.77 7.09
CA GLN A 171 -28.36 1.73 7.75
C GLN A 171 -26.95 1.15 7.94
N CYS A 172 -25.94 1.86 7.45
CA CYS A 172 -24.54 1.42 7.50
C CYS A 172 -23.84 1.93 8.77
N TYR A 173 -23.16 1.03 9.48
CA TYR A 173 -22.38 1.30 10.69
C TYR A 173 -20.92 0.88 10.48
N PRO A 174 -20.00 1.84 10.29
CA PRO A 174 -18.60 1.54 10.04
C PRO A 174 -17.85 1.23 11.33
N PHE A 175 -17.21 0.07 11.39
CA PHE A 175 -16.30 -0.36 12.44
C PHE A 175 -14.85 -0.08 12.01
N ARG A 176 -14.04 0.43 12.94
CA ARG A 176 -12.66 0.83 12.68
C ARG A 176 -11.68 -0.17 13.30
N ARG A 177 -10.43 -0.19 12.81
CA ARG A 177 -9.36 -0.91 13.52
C ARG A 177 -9.18 -0.33 14.91
N ILE A 178 -8.86 -1.19 15.86
CA ILE A 178 -8.55 -0.79 17.24
C ILE A 178 -7.10 -0.33 17.28
N SER A 179 -6.81 0.79 17.93
CA SER A 179 -5.43 1.25 18.06
C SER A 179 -4.60 0.28 18.91
N ASN A 180 -3.30 0.18 18.62
CA ASN A 180 -2.39 -0.68 19.36
C ASN A 180 -2.37 -0.36 20.86
N GLN A 181 -2.47 0.92 21.23
CA GLN A 181 -2.56 1.35 22.64
C GLN A 181 -3.80 0.79 23.35
N ILE A 182 -4.97 0.84 22.70
CA ILE A 182 -6.22 0.31 23.27
C ILE A 182 -6.17 -1.22 23.33
N LEU A 183 -5.63 -1.89 22.31
CA LEU A 183 -5.42 -3.34 22.34
C LEU A 183 -4.49 -3.74 23.49
N HIS A 184 -3.36 -3.06 23.64
CA HIS A 184 -2.42 -3.30 24.73
C HIS A 184 -3.08 -3.14 26.09
N GLN A 185 -3.82 -2.04 26.31
CA GLN A 185 -4.57 -1.84 27.56
C GLN A 185 -5.58 -2.97 27.81
N ARG A 186 -6.31 -3.39 26.77
CA ARG A 186 -7.30 -4.46 26.91
C ARG A 186 -6.66 -5.80 27.21
N LEU A 187 -5.57 -6.15 26.53
CA LEU A 187 -4.83 -7.39 26.85
C LEU A 187 -4.22 -7.33 28.25
N LYS A 188 -3.76 -6.16 28.71
CA LYS A 188 -3.26 -5.97 30.08
C LYS A 188 -4.31 -6.29 31.15
N GLU A 189 -5.57 -5.88 30.91
CA GLU A 189 -6.70 -6.24 31.79
C GLU A 189 -6.91 -7.77 31.81
N VAL A 190 -6.84 -8.42 30.65
CA VAL A 190 -7.02 -9.87 30.50
C VAL A 190 -5.94 -10.64 31.24
N ILE A 191 -4.65 -10.35 30.99
CA ILE A 191 -3.54 -11.07 31.66
C ILE A 191 -3.58 -10.89 33.18
N THR A 192 -4.04 -9.73 33.67
CA THR A 192 -4.14 -9.46 35.11
C THR A 192 -5.23 -10.32 35.75
N GLN A 193 -6.40 -10.42 35.11
CA GLN A 193 -7.51 -11.23 35.62
C GLN A 193 -7.26 -12.74 35.48
N GLU A 194 -6.59 -13.16 34.40
CA GLU A 194 -6.19 -14.57 34.18
C GLU A 194 -4.91 -14.94 34.93
N LYS A 195 -4.26 -14.00 35.62
CA LYS A 195 -3.00 -14.18 36.37
C LYS A 195 -1.84 -14.73 35.51
N ILE A 196 -1.76 -14.29 34.26
CA ILE A 196 -0.72 -14.67 33.30
C ILE A 196 0.52 -13.79 33.52
N LYS A 197 1.70 -14.41 33.67
CA LYS A 197 2.99 -13.69 33.77
C LYS A 197 3.63 -13.56 32.38
N ILE A 198 3.51 -12.38 31.79
CA ILE A 198 4.09 -12.01 30.49
C ILE A 198 4.84 -10.69 30.60
N ASP A 199 5.97 -10.59 29.92
CA ASP A 199 6.74 -9.36 29.84
C ASP A 199 6.05 -8.29 28.96
N GLN A 200 6.37 -7.01 29.18
CA GLN A 200 5.81 -5.90 28.39
C GLN A 200 6.22 -5.98 26.93
N GLU A 201 7.48 -6.34 26.63
CA GLU A 201 7.94 -6.47 25.24
C GLU A 201 7.16 -7.57 24.52
N ALA A 202 7.02 -8.74 25.17
CA ALA A 202 6.22 -9.86 24.69
C ALA A 202 4.77 -9.47 24.38
N LEU A 203 4.15 -8.67 25.24
CA LEU A 203 2.78 -8.18 25.04
C LEU A 203 2.67 -7.26 23.82
N TRP A 204 3.64 -6.37 23.61
CA TRP A 204 3.68 -5.47 22.45
C TRP A 204 3.85 -6.23 21.13
N ILE A 205 4.61 -7.32 21.11
CA ILE A 205 4.76 -8.18 19.94
C ILE A 205 3.39 -8.76 19.54
N ILE A 206 2.61 -9.27 20.50
CA ILE A 206 1.26 -9.79 20.26
C ILE A 206 0.33 -8.70 19.73
N VAL A 207 0.37 -7.50 20.32
CA VAL A 207 -0.45 -6.36 19.89
C VAL A 207 -0.17 -5.96 18.45
N ARG A 208 1.11 -5.87 18.07
CA ARG A 208 1.53 -5.54 16.69
C ARG A 208 1.12 -6.63 15.71
N ALA A 209 1.30 -7.90 16.09
CA ALA A 209 0.91 -9.04 15.27
C ALA A 209 -0.60 -9.11 15.01
N ALA A 210 -1.43 -8.57 15.93
CA ALA A 210 -2.88 -8.58 15.81
C ALA A 210 -3.47 -7.54 14.84
N ASP A 211 -2.68 -6.59 14.34
CA ASP A 211 -3.07 -5.60 13.31
C ASP A 211 -4.43 -4.89 13.55
N GLY A 212 -4.70 -4.52 14.81
CA GLY A 212 -5.92 -3.81 15.20
C GLY A 212 -7.17 -4.68 15.38
N SER A 213 -7.03 -6.01 15.39
CA SER A 213 -8.08 -7.00 15.66
C SER A 213 -8.01 -7.53 17.09
N LEU A 214 -9.05 -7.28 17.91
CA LEU A 214 -9.10 -7.79 19.29
C LEU A 214 -9.27 -9.31 19.34
N ARG A 215 -10.03 -9.88 18.40
CA ARG A 215 -10.20 -11.33 18.31
C ARG A 215 -8.86 -12.02 18.06
N ASP A 216 -8.07 -11.50 17.13
CA ASP A 216 -6.77 -12.08 16.79
C ASP A 216 -5.78 -11.87 17.93
N ALA A 217 -5.74 -10.67 18.54
CA ALA A 217 -4.92 -10.39 19.73
C ALA A 217 -5.16 -11.40 20.87
N LEU A 218 -6.43 -11.69 21.20
CA LEU A 218 -6.77 -12.66 22.24
C LEU A 218 -6.44 -14.10 21.82
N SER A 219 -6.57 -14.43 20.53
CA SER A 219 -6.24 -15.76 20.02
C SER A 219 -4.74 -16.01 20.02
N LEU A 220 -3.94 -15.01 19.62
CA LEU A 220 -2.48 -15.05 19.70
C LEU A 220 -2.00 -15.14 21.15
N LEU A 221 -2.63 -14.40 22.08
CA LEU A 221 -2.33 -14.51 23.51
C LEU A 221 -2.62 -15.92 24.03
N ASP A 222 -3.77 -16.49 23.69
CA ASP A 222 -4.17 -17.87 24.07
C ASP A 222 -3.17 -18.91 23.55
N GLN A 223 -2.73 -18.74 22.30
CA GLN A 223 -1.71 -19.56 21.66
C GLN A 223 -0.38 -19.47 22.45
N VAL A 224 0.14 -18.27 22.67
CA VAL A 224 1.40 -18.04 23.38
C VAL A 224 1.37 -18.64 24.80
N VAL A 225 0.25 -18.46 25.53
CA VAL A 225 0.06 -19.01 26.87
C VAL A 225 0.01 -20.53 26.87
N SER A 226 -0.54 -21.15 25.82
CA SER A 226 -0.63 -22.60 25.70
C SER A 226 0.72 -23.27 25.40
N PHE A 227 1.60 -22.57 24.67
CA PHE A 227 2.90 -23.10 24.24
C PHE A 227 4.07 -22.72 25.16
N SER A 228 3.94 -21.70 26.01
CA SER A 228 5.03 -21.20 26.84
C SER A 228 4.82 -21.48 28.33
N ALA A 229 5.89 -21.92 29.02
CA ALA A 229 5.92 -21.90 30.47
C ALA A 229 6.14 -20.44 30.97
N PRO A 230 5.43 -19.98 32.01
CA PRO A 230 5.68 -18.67 32.60
C PRO A 230 7.08 -18.59 33.24
N PRO A 231 7.81 -17.46 33.13
CA PRO A 231 7.42 -16.19 32.51
C PRO A 231 7.57 -16.18 30.99
N ILE A 232 6.58 -15.58 30.31
CA ILE A 232 6.56 -15.45 28.85
C ILE A 232 7.42 -14.25 28.44
N GLN A 233 8.50 -14.50 27.69
CA GLN A 233 9.47 -13.52 27.20
C GLN A 233 9.33 -13.27 25.69
N GLY A 234 9.85 -12.15 25.20
CA GLY A 234 9.70 -11.73 23.80
C GLY A 234 10.21 -12.75 22.78
N GLU A 235 11.34 -13.39 23.06
CA GLU A 235 11.93 -14.44 22.19
C GLU A 235 10.98 -15.62 21.98
N HIS A 236 10.36 -16.11 23.06
CA HIS A 236 9.37 -17.20 22.97
C HIS A 236 8.15 -16.80 22.15
N VAL A 237 7.68 -15.56 22.29
CA VAL A 237 6.56 -15.04 21.50
C VAL A 237 6.91 -14.98 20.01
N ARG A 238 8.10 -14.47 19.67
CA ARG A 238 8.57 -14.41 18.27
C ARG A 238 8.63 -15.82 17.67
N ALA A 239 9.22 -16.77 18.38
CA ALA A 239 9.32 -18.16 17.92
C ALA A 239 7.93 -18.79 17.69
N ILE A 240 6.98 -18.62 18.62
CA ILE A 240 5.62 -19.19 18.49
C ILE A 240 4.83 -18.54 17.36
N LEU A 241 5.01 -17.23 17.14
CA LEU A 241 4.33 -16.49 16.08
C LEU A 241 5.03 -16.59 14.72
N GLY A 242 6.20 -17.25 14.64
CA GLY A 242 7.01 -17.32 13.43
C GLY A 242 7.53 -15.95 12.99
N LEU A 243 7.75 -15.03 13.94
CA LEU A 243 8.26 -13.69 13.65
C LEU A 243 9.78 -13.69 13.72
N PHE A 244 10.40 -13.10 12.70
CA PHE A 244 11.85 -12.88 12.65
C PHE A 244 12.31 -11.91 13.74
N ASP A 245 13.55 -12.09 14.18
CA ASP A 245 14.22 -11.10 14.99
C ASP A 245 14.37 -9.79 14.19
N THR A 246 14.03 -8.67 14.82
CA THR A 246 14.24 -7.33 14.27
C THR A 246 15.68 -7.16 13.79
N GLN A 247 16.67 -7.72 14.50
CA GLN A 247 18.07 -7.62 14.10
C GLN A 247 18.35 -8.25 12.74
N LEU A 248 17.72 -9.39 12.41
CA LEU A 248 17.89 -10.04 11.11
C LEU A 248 17.30 -9.18 9.98
N ILE A 249 16.14 -8.57 10.22
CA ILE A 249 15.50 -7.66 9.26
C ILE A 249 16.36 -6.41 9.04
N LEU A 250 16.92 -5.83 10.10
CA LEU A 250 17.82 -4.69 9.99
C LEU A 250 19.11 -5.04 9.22
N GLN A 251 19.70 -6.21 9.49
CA GLN A 251 20.85 -6.69 8.72
C GLN A 251 20.53 -6.87 7.24
N ALA A 252 19.33 -7.38 6.91
CA ALA A 252 18.89 -7.51 5.53
C ALA A 252 18.73 -6.13 4.85
N LEU A 253 18.11 -5.17 5.52
CA LEU A 253 17.99 -3.79 5.03
C LEU A 253 19.36 -3.16 4.78
N GLU A 254 20.28 -3.30 5.73
CA GLU A 254 21.64 -2.80 5.59
C GLU A 254 22.38 -3.43 4.42
N ALA A 255 22.28 -4.75 4.26
CA ALA A 255 22.96 -5.48 3.20
C ALA A 255 22.41 -5.07 1.81
N ILE A 256 21.09 -4.89 1.69
CA ILE A 256 20.46 -4.39 0.45
C ILE A 256 20.97 -2.98 0.12
N LEU A 257 20.98 -2.08 1.11
CA LEU A 257 21.39 -0.68 0.92
C LEU A 257 22.89 -0.52 0.66
N LYS A 258 23.74 -1.40 1.22
CA LYS A 258 25.19 -1.46 0.99
C LYS A 258 25.57 -2.24 -0.27
N THR A 259 24.58 -2.75 -1.00
CA THR A 259 24.75 -3.56 -2.22
C THR A 259 25.59 -4.83 -2.02
N ASP A 260 25.53 -5.41 -0.81
CA ASP A 260 26.26 -6.63 -0.45
C ASP A 260 25.43 -7.87 -0.79
N ILE A 261 25.56 -8.34 -2.03
CA ILE A 261 24.84 -9.51 -2.55
C ILE A 261 25.14 -10.76 -1.72
N ASN A 262 26.40 -10.97 -1.34
CA ASN A 262 26.81 -12.16 -0.59
C ASN A 262 26.09 -12.21 0.75
N ARG A 263 26.08 -11.08 1.48
CA ARG A 263 25.43 -11.01 2.78
C ARG A 263 23.91 -11.22 2.69
N VAL A 264 23.26 -10.69 1.66
CA VAL A 264 21.83 -10.90 1.43
C VAL A 264 21.52 -12.38 1.16
N MET A 265 22.35 -13.06 0.34
CA MET A 265 22.17 -14.48 0.05
C MET A 265 22.44 -15.38 1.26
N GLU A 266 23.42 -15.03 2.12
CA GLU A 266 23.65 -15.71 3.40
C GLU A 266 22.41 -15.63 4.30
N ILE A 267 21.78 -14.45 4.40
CA ILE A 267 20.56 -14.27 5.21
C ILE A 267 19.43 -15.16 4.68
N VAL A 268 19.21 -15.20 3.36
CA VAL A 268 18.18 -16.06 2.76
C VAL A 268 18.48 -17.54 2.99
N SER A 269 19.75 -17.96 2.88
CA SER A 269 20.15 -19.35 3.16
C SER A 269 19.88 -19.71 4.62
N HIS A 270 20.28 -18.84 5.55
CA HIS A 270 20.04 -19.03 6.99
C HIS A 270 18.54 -19.21 7.29
N ILE A 271 17.67 -18.38 6.73
CA ILE A 271 16.22 -18.48 6.89
C ILE A 271 15.70 -19.82 6.35
N CYS A 272 16.18 -20.27 5.20
CA CYS A 272 15.80 -21.55 4.61
C CYS A 272 16.28 -22.75 5.45
N GLU A 273 17.49 -22.68 6.01
CA GLU A 273 18.08 -23.74 6.84
C GLU A 273 17.34 -23.89 8.17
N GLN A 274 16.85 -22.79 8.75
CA GLN A 274 16.01 -22.80 9.94
C GLN A 274 14.55 -23.22 9.65
N GLY A 275 14.16 -23.36 8.38
CA GLY A 275 12.81 -23.72 7.97
C GLY A 275 11.76 -22.62 8.22
N GLU A 276 12.19 -21.36 8.32
CA GLU A 276 11.32 -20.21 8.58
C GLU A 276 10.55 -19.77 7.31
N ASP A 277 9.41 -19.08 7.48
CA ASP A 277 8.55 -18.69 6.36
C ASP A 277 9.11 -17.46 5.61
N LEU A 278 9.60 -17.68 4.40
CA LEU A 278 10.11 -16.63 3.51
C LEU A 278 9.07 -15.55 3.16
N LYS A 279 7.77 -15.91 3.12
CA LYS A 279 6.69 -14.93 2.86
C LYS A 279 6.51 -14.00 4.05
N GLU A 280 6.68 -14.52 5.26
CA GLU A 280 6.65 -13.73 6.48
C GLU A 280 7.89 -12.84 6.59
N PHE A 281 9.08 -13.34 6.24
CA PHE A 281 10.31 -12.53 6.18
C PHE A 281 10.12 -11.35 5.24
N TYR A 282 9.62 -11.62 4.03
CA TYR A 282 9.34 -10.60 3.04
C TYR A 282 8.34 -9.56 3.54
N ARG A 283 7.24 -9.99 4.19
CA ARG A 283 6.24 -9.09 4.77
C ARG A 283 6.86 -8.16 5.81
N GLN A 284 7.74 -8.68 6.67
CA GLN A 284 8.44 -7.87 7.67
C GLN A 284 9.45 -6.93 7.01
N LEU A 285 10.20 -7.38 5.99
CA LEU A 285 11.12 -6.54 5.24
C LEU A 285 10.41 -5.31 4.63
N VAL A 286 9.26 -5.52 3.97
CA VAL A 286 8.44 -4.43 3.40
C VAL A 286 7.94 -3.48 4.50
N MET A 287 7.49 -4.02 5.64
CA MET A 287 7.04 -3.22 6.78
C MET A 287 8.18 -2.34 7.34
N TYR A 288 9.37 -2.90 7.55
CA TYR A 288 10.51 -2.14 8.03
C TYR A 288 11.03 -1.15 7.00
N TRP A 289 10.93 -1.45 5.70
CA TRP A 289 11.21 -0.48 4.63
C TRP A 289 10.29 0.74 4.70
N ARG A 290 8.98 0.51 4.91
CA ARG A 290 8.02 1.59 5.16
C ARG A 290 8.41 2.40 6.40
N HIS A 291 8.80 1.76 7.50
CA HIS A 291 9.25 2.46 8.71
C HIS A 291 10.46 3.36 8.43
N LEU A 292 11.44 2.86 7.67
CA LEU A 292 12.63 3.60 7.26
C LEU A 292 12.24 4.86 6.45
N LEU A 293 11.34 4.74 5.47
CA LEU A 293 10.83 5.87 4.70
C LEU A 293 10.08 6.90 5.58
N MET A 294 9.22 6.43 6.46
CA MET A 294 8.44 7.31 7.35
C MET A 294 9.36 8.09 8.31
N ILE A 295 10.38 7.44 8.86
CA ILE A 295 11.39 8.07 9.73
C ILE A 295 12.23 9.09 8.94
N LYS A 296 12.55 8.80 7.67
CA LYS A 296 13.27 9.74 6.79
C LYS A 296 12.49 11.02 6.55
N ILE A 297 11.17 10.92 6.35
CA ILE A 297 10.28 12.07 6.10
C ILE A 297 10.04 12.84 7.40
N ASN A 298 9.72 12.14 8.49
CA ASN A 298 9.51 12.74 9.80
C ASN A 298 10.06 11.82 10.92
N PRO A 299 11.20 12.17 11.53
CA PRO A 299 11.84 11.35 12.57
C PRO A 299 10.97 11.07 13.81
N GLN A 300 10.01 11.96 14.13
CA GLN A 300 9.12 11.82 15.29
C GLN A 300 7.71 11.37 14.92
N THR A 301 7.54 10.74 13.76
CA THR A 301 6.24 10.29 13.29
C THR A 301 5.58 9.30 14.26
N SER A 302 4.32 9.56 14.62
CA SER A 302 3.47 8.61 15.35
C SER A 302 2.98 7.45 14.48
N LEU A 303 3.30 7.45 13.18
CA LEU A 303 2.93 6.39 12.24
C LEU A 303 3.78 5.13 12.37
N VAL A 304 4.88 5.18 13.15
CA VAL A 304 5.82 4.08 13.35
C VAL A 304 5.80 3.67 14.82
N ASP A 305 5.10 2.59 15.12
CA ASP A 305 4.98 2.01 16.46
C ASP A 305 6.15 1.04 16.75
N LEU A 306 7.38 1.54 16.78
CA LEU A 306 8.59 0.78 17.15
C LEU A 306 9.19 1.25 18.50
N PRO A 307 9.92 0.40 19.23
CA PRO A 307 10.71 0.81 20.39
C PRO A 307 11.76 1.86 20.00
N GLU A 308 12.18 2.69 20.96
CA GLU A 308 13.11 3.80 20.71
C GLU A 308 14.47 3.35 20.14
N HIS A 309 14.98 2.20 20.59
CA HIS A 309 16.26 1.66 20.11
C HIS A 309 16.22 1.27 18.63
N GLU A 310 15.16 0.57 18.18
CA GLU A 310 14.98 0.17 16.78
C GLU A 310 14.76 1.41 15.90
N ARG A 311 13.98 2.38 16.40
CA ARG A 311 13.77 3.66 15.71
C ARG A 311 15.08 4.41 15.51
N ALA A 312 15.96 4.45 16.52
CA ALA A 312 17.26 5.12 16.41
C ALA A 312 18.15 4.45 15.35
N GLN A 313 18.20 3.11 15.32
CA GLN A 313 18.94 2.36 14.31
C GLN A 313 18.42 2.65 12.89
N LEU A 314 17.10 2.57 12.67
CA LEU A 314 16.50 2.91 11.38
C LEU A 314 16.74 4.37 10.99
N ALA A 315 16.74 5.31 11.94
CA ALA A 315 17.04 6.71 11.69
C ALA A 315 18.47 6.91 11.19
N THR A 316 19.45 6.20 11.77
CA THR A 316 20.84 6.26 11.30
C THR A 316 20.98 5.74 9.86
N LEU A 317 20.32 4.62 9.52
CA LEU A 317 20.32 4.08 8.16
C LEU A 317 19.61 4.99 7.17
N ALA A 318 18.45 5.52 7.55
CA ALA A 318 17.69 6.45 6.72
C ALA A 318 18.50 7.70 6.38
N GLN A 319 19.34 8.21 7.28
CA GLN A 319 20.13 9.42 7.04
C GLN A 319 21.16 9.27 5.92
N ILE A 320 21.74 8.07 5.74
CA ILE A 320 22.82 7.80 4.78
C ILE A 320 22.34 7.94 3.33
N TYR A 321 21.10 7.56 3.04
CA TYR A 321 20.58 7.47 1.67
C TYR A 321 19.58 8.59 1.35
N PRO A 322 19.52 9.06 0.08
CA PRO A 322 18.52 10.04 -0.34
C PRO A 322 17.11 9.43 -0.39
N LEU A 323 16.09 10.25 -0.14
CA LEU A 323 14.69 9.79 -0.11
C LEU A 323 14.25 9.16 -1.44
N THR A 324 14.61 9.78 -2.57
CA THR A 324 14.26 9.28 -3.92
C THR A 324 14.78 7.87 -4.19
N HIS A 325 15.95 7.54 -3.65
CA HIS A 325 16.54 6.22 -3.80
C HIS A 325 15.77 5.17 -2.98
N LEU A 326 15.41 5.51 -1.75
CA LEU A 326 14.63 4.63 -0.88
C LEU A 326 13.21 4.39 -1.42
N GLU A 327 12.61 5.40 -2.06
CA GLU A 327 11.30 5.30 -2.73
C GLU A 327 11.36 4.37 -3.94
N GLN A 328 12.36 4.51 -4.81
CA GLN A 328 12.53 3.64 -5.99
C GLN A 328 12.66 2.16 -5.62
N LEU A 329 13.45 1.86 -4.58
CA LEU A 329 13.61 0.49 -4.09
C LEU A 329 12.31 -0.03 -3.45
N PHE A 330 11.55 0.84 -2.78
CA PHE A 330 10.25 0.49 -2.23
C PHE A 330 9.22 0.16 -3.32
N ASP A 331 9.22 0.89 -4.43
CA ASP A 331 8.35 0.61 -5.58
C ASP A 331 8.64 -0.77 -6.18
N ILE A 332 9.91 -1.17 -6.25
CA ILE A 332 10.31 -2.51 -6.72
C ILE A 332 9.81 -3.60 -5.76
N LEU A 333 9.94 -3.39 -4.44
CA LEU A 333 9.36 -4.29 -3.45
C LEU A 333 7.85 -4.42 -3.66
N LEU A 334 7.10 -3.32 -3.67
CA LEU A 334 5.65 -3.36 -3.81
C LEU A 334 5.18 -4.03 -5.12
N ALA A 335 5.90 -3.83 -6.23
CA ALA A 335 5.57 -4.45 -7.51
C ALA A 335 5.67 -5.99 -7.49
N GLU A 336 6.56 -6.54 -6.67
CA GLU A 336 6.90 -7.97 -6.67
C GLU A 336 6.17 -8.75 -5.55
N GLU A 337 5.45 -8.05 -4.66
CA GLU A 337 4.70 -8.63 -3.54
C GLU A 337 3.70 -9.71 -4.00
N GLN A 338 2.93 -9.43 -5.06
CA GLN A 338 1.91 -10.38 -5.55
C GLN A 338 2.55 -11.65 -6.12
N ILE A 339 3.72 -11.53 -6.76
CA ILE A 339 4.43 -12.66 -7.37
C ILE A 339 4.96 -13.57 -6.26
N LEU A 340 5.61 -12.99 -5.24
CA LEU A 340 6.13 -13.76 -4.10
C LEU A 340 5.00 -14.43 -3.30
N ARG A 341 3.88 -13.74 -3.09
CA ARG A 341 2.73 -14.29 -2.35
C ARG A 341 2.12 -15.51 -3.05
N ASN A 342 2.02 -15.49 -4.37
CA ASN A 342 1.37 -16.52 -5.18
C ASN A 342 2.34 -17.60 -5.71
N SER A 343 3.65 -17.40 -5.56
CA SER A 343 4.66 -18.33 -6.05
C SER A 343 4.64 -19.67 -5.31
N THR A 344 4.85 -20.76 -6.07
CA THR A 344 5.13 -22.11 -5.57
C THR A 344 6.59 -22.29 -5.13
N GLN A 345 7.48 -21.40 -5.57
CA GLN A 345 8.90 -21.37 -5.24
C GLN A 345 9.27 -19.98 -4.70
N PRO A 346 8.88 -19.64 -3.47
CA PRO A 346 9.10 -18.30 -2.89
C PRO A 346 10.59 -17.95 -2.76
N ARG A 347 11.45 -18.96 -2.56
CA ARG A 347 12.91 -18.79 -2.46
C ARG A 347 13.52 -18.13 -3.69
N PHE A 348 13.32 -18.69 -4.88
CA PHE A 348 13.91 -18.15 -6.11
C PHE A 348 13.39 -16.75 -6.44
N VAL A 349 12.11 -16.50 -6.15
CA VAL A 349 11.51 -15.16 -6.35
C VAL A 349 12.16 -14.15 -5.40
N LEU A 350 12.33 -14.51 -4.13
CA LEU A 350 12.96 -13.63 -3.15
C LEU A 350 14.44 -13.38 -3.48
N GLU A 351 15.21 -14.42 -3.83
CA GLU A 351 16.61 -14.31 -4.24
C GLU A 351 16.74 -13.36 -5.46
N ALA A 352 15.94 -13.58 -6.51
CA ALA A 352 15.95 -12.72 -7.70
C ALA A 352 15.56 -11.27 -7.38
N LEU A 353 14.56 -11.07 -6.52
CA LEU A 353 14.14 -9.74 -6.07
C LEU A 353 15.24 -9.02 -5.31
N LEU A 354 15.89 -9.71 -4.37
CA LEU A 354 16.95 -9.13 -3.55
C LEU A 354 18.18 -8.77 -4.38
N ILE A 355 18.56 -9.61 -5.35
CA ILE A 355 19.61 -9.28 -6.33
C ILE A 355 19.22 -8.02 -7.11
N LYS A 356 18.00 -7.98 -7.64
CA LYS A 356 17.48 -6.82 -8.37
C LYS A 356 17.54 -5.55 -7.51
N LEU A 357 17.17 -5.61 -6.24
CA LEU A 357 17.26 -4.46 -5.33
C LEU A 357 18.71 -3.99 -5.14
N THR A 358 19.67 -4.92 -4.96
CA THR A 358 21.09 -4.56 -4.84
C THR A 358 21.68 -3.98 -6.12
N GLU A 359 21.24 -4.43 -7.29
CA GLU A 359 21.68 -3.87 -8.59
C GLU A 359 21.11 -2.46 -8.82
N PHE A 360 19.81 -2.28 -8.56
CA PHE A 360 19.16 -0.97 -8.70
C PHE A 360 19.66 0.04 -7.66
N ALA A 361 20.14 -0.44 -6.51
CA ALA A 361 20.76 0.42 -5.51
C ALA A 361 22.10 1.05 -5.96
N ASN A 362 22.70 0.56 -7.06
CA ASN A 362 23.89 1.14 -7.68
C ASN A 362 23.58 2.25 -8.71
N ILE A 363 22.30 2.58 -8.96
CA ILE A 363 21.95 3.60 -9.95
C ILE A 363 22.17 4.98 -9.34
N VAL A 364 23.34 5.53 -9.62
CA VAL A 364 23.70 6.90 -9.28
C VAL A 364 22.82 7.86 -10.10
N PRO A 365 22.13 8.83 -9.46
CA PRO A 365 21.41 9.88 -10.19
C PRO A 365 22.35 10.56 -11.18
N ILE A 366 21.86 10.81 -12.41
CA ILE A 366 22.63 11.45 -13.48
C ILE A 366 23.29 12.75 -12.97
N ASP A 367 22.63 13.48 -12.08
CA ASP A 367 23.09 14.72 -11.45
C ASP A 367 24.42 14.55 -10.67
N VAL A 368 24.61 13.40 -10.03
CA VAL A 368 25.82 13.06 -9.29
C VAL A 368 26.93 12.61 -10.25
N ILE A 369 26.58 11.96 -11.36
CA ILE A 369 27.52 11.61 -12.44
C ILE A 369 28.02 12.89 -13.12
N ILE A 370 27.12 13.84 -13.42
CA ILE A 370 27.47 15.14 -14.02
C ILE A 370 28.38 15.95 -13.08
N LYS A 371 28.09 16.00 -11.77
CA LYS A 371 28.97 16.65 -10.79
C LYS A 371 30.34 15.98 -10.65
N LYS A 372 30.42 14.65 -10.74
CA LYS A 372 31.71 13.94 -10.71
C LYS A 372 32.50 14.16 -12.01
N LEU A 373 31.83 14.21 -13.16
CA LEU A 373 32.47 14.49 -14.45
C LEU A 373 33.05 15.90 -14.53
N SER A 374 32.33 16.92 -14.04
CA SER A 374 32.86 18.30 -14.01
C SER A 374 34.10 18.45 -13.11
N HIS A 375 34.18 17.67 -12.02
CA HIS A 375 35.37 17.65 -11.16
C HIS A 375 36.55 16.85 -11.75
N VAL A 376 36.30 15.88 -12.62
CA VAL A 376 37.35 15.14 -13.33
C VAL A 376 37.96 15.99 -14.44
N GLU A 377 37.15 16.75 -15.19
CA GLU A 377 37.64 17.69 -16.21
C GLU A 377 38.56 18.78 -15.64
N LEU A 378 38.29 19.24 -14.40
CA LEU A 378 39.15 20.20 -13.69
C LEU A 378 40.51 19.63 -13.27
N LYS A 379 40.63 18.31 -13.07
CA LYS A 379 41.91 17.67 -12.74
C LYS A 379 42.75 17.34 -13.96
N THR A 380 42.14 17.01 -15.09
CA THR A 380 42.86 16.80 -16.37
C THR A 380 43.33 18.11 -17.00
N LYS A 381 42.64 19.25 -16.77
CA LYS A 381 43.12 20.58 -17.19
C LYS A 381 44.38 21.01 -16.43
N ARG A 382 44.47 20.77 -15.11
CA ARG A 382 45.65 21.13 -14.29
C ARG A 382 46.96 20.41 -14.66
N SER A 383 46.90 19.28 -15.36
CA SER A 383 48.11 18.58 -15.85
C SER A 383 48.60 19.02 -17.23
N LYS A 384 47.87 19.90 -17.93
CA LYS A 384 48.24 20.41 -19.26
C LYS A 384 48.48 21.93 -19.32
N GLU A 385 48.21 22.67 -18.25
CA GLU A 385 48.50 24.10 -18.14
C GLU A 385 49.97 24.35 -17.76
N SER A 386 50.87 23.97 -18.64
CA SER A 386 52.20 24.58 -18.72
C SER A 386 52.48 24.92 -20.18
N GLU A 387 51.60 25.70 -20.81
CA GLU A 387 51.91 26.57 -21.95
C GLU A 387 50.67 27.39 -22.38
N ARG A 388 50.77 28.72 -22.17
CA ARG A 388 50.02 29.85 -22.77
C ARG A 388 48.57 30.15 -22.30
N PRO A 389 48.34 31.33 -21.69
CA PRO A 389 47.01 31.91 -21.51
C PRO A 389 46.72 32.93 -22.64
N GLU A 390 45.52 32.88 -23.26
CA GLU A 390 44.79 34.07 -23.77
C GLU A 390 43.41 33.76 -24.43
N GLU A 391 42.99 32.50 -24.66
CA GLU A 391 41.72 32.23 -25.39
C GLU A 391 40.48 31.86 -24.53
N GLU A 392 40.56 31.80 -23.19
CA GLU A 392 39.42 31.35 -22.35
C GLU A 392 38.38 32.44 -22.01
N SER A 393 38.66 33.74 -22.19
CA SER A 393 37.68 34.79 -21.85
C SER A 393 36.60 35.04 -22.92
N GLU A 394 36.80 34.63 -24.16
CA GLU A 394 35.83 34.86 -25.25
C GLU A 394 34.75 33.76 -25.36
N ARG A 395 34.98 32.57 -24.80
CA ARG A 395 34.01 31.46 -24.90
C ARG A 395 32.94 31.47 -23.82
N GLU A 396 33.23 32.03 -22.64
CA GLU A 396 32.23 32.14 -21.57
C GLU A 396 31.21 33.27 -21.81
N SER A 397 31.60 34.33 -22.53
CA SER A 397 30.70 35.43 -22.91
C SER A 397 29.66 35.00 -23.96
N LEU A 398 30.08 34.23 -24.98
CA LEU A 398 29.18 33.74 -26.04
C LEU A 398 28.07 32.81 -25.53
N ILE A 399 28.35 31.98 -24.52
CA ILE A 399 27.36 31.02 -23.97
C ILE A 399 26.29 31.73 -23.12
N GLN A 400 26.65 32.83 -22.44
CA GLN A 400 25.69 33.62 -21.66
C GLN A 400 24.74 34.45 -22.54
N GLU A 401 25.22 34.99 -23.66
CA GLU A 401 24.41 35.78 -24.59
C GLU A 401 23.29 34.94 -25.26
N ASP A 402 23.59 33.69 -25.63
CA ASP A 402 22.62 32.78 -26.26
C ASP A 402 21.45 32.39 -25.33
N ILE A 403 21.71 32.26 -24.03
CA ILE A 403 20.68 31.91 -23.03
C ILE A 403 19.74 33.10 -22.78
N ILE A 404 20.28 34.32 -22.77
CA ILE A 404 19.50 35.56 -22.58
C ILE A 404 18.61 35.81 -23.81
N PHE A 405 19.14 35.61 -25.01
CA PHE A 405 18.38 35.74 -26.26
C PHE A 405 17.23 34.73 -26.35
N LYS A 406 17.45 33.45 -26.01
CA LYS A 406 16.39 32.42 -26.04
C LYS A 406 15.20 32.78 -25.14
N LYS A 407 15.46 33.36 -23.96
CA LYS A 407 14.41 33.79 -23.03
C LYS A 407 13.64 35.02 -23.53
N ALA A 408 14.32 35.98 -24.15
CA ALA A 408 13.67 37.15 -24.75
C ALA A 408 12.82 36.77 -25.97
N PHE A 409 13.34 35.88 -26.82
CA PHE A 409 12.69 35.38 -28.02
C PHE A 409 11.38 34.62 -27.71
N LEU A 410 11.42 33.68 -26.76
CA LEU A 410 10.23 32.92 -26.34
C LEU A 410 9.15 33.82 -25.72
N LYS A 411 9.54 34.94 -25.10
CA LYS A 411 8.60 35.89 -24.49
C LYS A 411 7.86 36.74 -25.53
N SER A 412 8.52 37.13 -26.61
CA SER A 412 7.89 37.85 -27.73
C SER A 412 6.97 36.93 -28.55
N LEU A 413 7.40 35.70 -28.81
CA LEU A 413 6.62 34.69 -29.55
C LEU A 413 5.30 34.32 -28.84
N LYS A 414 5.31 34.31 -27.50
CA LYS A 414 4.13 34.02 -26.67
C LYS A 414 3.03 35.09 -26.80
N ARG A 415 3.36 36.31 -27.24
CA ARG A 415 2.40 37.41 -27.43
C ARG A 415 1.79 37.42 -28.84
N GLU A 416 2.55 37.09 -29.87
CA GLU A 416 2.09 37.18 -31.27
C GLU A 416 1.55 35.85 -31.84
N CYS A 417 2.07 34.70 -31.41
CA CYS A 417 1.61 33.38 -31.87
C CYS A 417 1.79 32.30 -30.79
N PRO A 418 0.80 32.11 -29.88
CA PRO A 418 0.89 31.18 -28.77
C PRO A 418 1.06 29.70 -29.19
N ILE A 419 0.61 29.35 -30.40
CA ILE A 419 0.55 27.98 -30.93
C ILE A 419 1.96 27.42 -31.19
N LEU A 420 2.95 28.28 -31.47
CA LEU A 420 4.32 27.85 -31.79
C LEU A 420 5.23 27.71 -30.56
N VAL A 421 4.82 28.21 -29.40
CA VAL A 421 5.62 28.18 -28.16
C VAL A 421 5.94 26.74 -27.70
N PRO A 422 4.98 25.81 -27.62
CA PRO A 422 5.25 24.44 -27.17
C PRO A 422 6.16 23.66 -28.14
N VAL A 423 6.18 24.07 -29.41
CA VAL A 423 7.00 23.43 -30.46
C VAL A 423 8.46 23.84 -30.33
N LEU A 424 8.72 25.09 -29.93
CA LEU A 424 10.06 25.68 -29.86
C LEU A 424 10.69 25.69 -28.47
N GLU A 425 9.90 25.51 -27.40
CA GLU A 425 10.38 25.51 -26.01
C GLU A 425 11.45 24.44 -25.76
N ASN A 426 11.32 23.29 -26.42
CA ASN A 426 12.25 22.16 -26.33
C ASN A 426 13.25 22.07 -27.51
N ALA A 427 13.21 23.00 -28.46
CA ALA A 427 14.14 23.03 -29.58
C ALA A 427 15.42 23.83 -29.20
N PRO A 428 16.63 23.31 -29.48
CA PRO A 428 17.84 24.10 -29.36
C PRO A 428 17.91 25.11 -30.52
N VAL A 429 18.05 26.38 -30.17
CA VAL A 429 18.22 27.49 -31.12
C VAL A 429 19.70 27.86 -31.09
N ILE A 430 20.36 27.84 -32.24
CA ILE A 430 21.77 28.19 -32.37
C ILE A 430 21.85 29.39 -33.32
N ARG A 431 22.53 30.46 -32.90
CA ARG A 431 22.72 31.67 -33.68
C ARG A 431 24.18 31.81 -34.11
N ASN A 432 24.38 32.13 -35.38
CA ASN A 432 25.63 32.71 -35.89
C ASN A 432 25.33 34.12 -36.42
N ASP A 433 26.36 34.93 -36.69
CA ASP A 433 26.25 36.37 -36.98
C ASP A 433 25.21 36.78 -38.04
N THR A 434 24.84 35.88 -38.97
CA THR A 434 23.83 36.14 -40.03
C THR A 434 22.77 35.05 -40.19
N THR A 435 22.78 33.98 -39.37
CA THR A 435 21.87 32.83 -39.54
C THR A 435 21.36 32.27 -38.21
N ILE A 436 20.09 31.88 -38.19
CA ILE A 436 19.44 31.25 -37.02
C ILE A 436 19.01 29.83 -37.39
N THR A 437 19.61 28.84 -36.74
CA THR A 437 19.32 27.43 -37.00
C THR A 437 18.37 26.87 -35.94
N LEU A 438 17.22 26.35 -36.40
CA LEU A 438 16.21 25.71 -35.56
C LEU A 438 16.23 24.20 -35.80
N LYS A 439 16.62 23.42 -34.78
CA LYS A 439 16.64 21.96 -34.86
C LYS A 439 15.31 21.39 -34.37
N MET A 440 14.57 20.71 -35.25
CA MET A 440 13.28 20.11 -34.91
C MET A 440 12.99 18.84 -35.72
N SER A 441 12.06 18.00 -35.25
CA SER A 441 11.68 16.76 -35.94
C SER A 441 10.94 17.05 -37.26
N LYS A 442 11.04 16.15 -38.25
CA LYS A 442 10.40 16.28 -39.58
C LYS A 442 8.88 16.51 -39.51
N THR A 443 8.19 15.95 -38.51
CA THR A 443 6.75 16.15 -38.28
C THR A 443 6.43 17.56 -37.78
N LYS A 444 7.31 18.16 -36.96
CA LYS A 444 7.16 19.53 -36.45
C LYS A 444 7.56 20.57 -37.50
N ALA A 445 8.49 20.24 -38.39
CA ALA A 445 8.87 21.09 -39.53
C ALA A 445 7.72 21.30 -40.54
N LYS A 446 6.83 20.32 -40.73
CA LYS A 446 5.66 20.44 -41.63
C LYS A 446 4.64 21.49 -41.16
N LEU A 447 4.53 21.75 -39.86
CA LEU A 447 3.65 22.80 -39.32
C LEU A 447 4.11 24.22 -39.72
N LEU A 448 5.37 24.38 -40.14
CA LEU A 448 5.95 25.64 -40.60
C LEU A 448 5.86 25.82 -42.13
N GLU A 449 5.26 24.87 -42.86
CA GLU A 449 4.97 25.02 -44.30
C GLU A 449 3.81 26.00 -44.56
N ASP A 450 3.04 26.34 -43.52
CA ASP A 450 2.00 27.36 -43.59
C ASP A 450 2.63 28.77 -43.72
N LYS A 451 2.40 29.41 -44.87
CA LYS A 451 3.01 30.70 -45.25
C LYS A 451 2.75 31.81 -44.24
N GLN A 452 1.60 31.80 -43.57
CA GLN A 452 1.25 32.83 -42.57
C GLN A 452 2.08 32.65 -41.29
N LEU A 453 2.22 31.43 -40.78
CA LEU A 453 3.02 31.14 -39.58
C LEU A 453 4.51 31.39 -39.83
N TRP A 454 5.00 31.06 -41.03
CA TRP A 454 6.38 31.32 -41.44
C TRP A 454 6.70 32.82 -41.54
N GLN A 455 5.77 33.64 -42.05
CA GLN A 455 5.93 35.10 -42.10
C GLN A 455 5.91 35.73 -40.70
N THR A 456 5.02 35.29 -39.81
CA THR A 456 4.96 35.80 -38.43
C THR A 456 6.24 35.44 -37.67
N LEU A 457 6.77 34.24 -37.87
CA LEU A 457 8.02 33.80 -37.24
C LEU A 457 9.23 34.60 -37.76
N LYS A 458 9.27 34.96 -39.06
CA LYS A 458 10.28 35.88 -39.62
C LYS A 458 10.15 37.31 -39.07
N ASN A 459 8.92 37.81 -38.92
CA ASN A 459 8.68 39.15 -38.38
C ASN A 459 9.12 39.27 -36.91
N CYS A 460 8.88 38.24 -36.10
CA CYS A 460 9.35 38.14 -34.72
C CYS A 460 10.89 38.07 -34.60
N LEU A 461 11.61 37.62 -35.64
CA LEU A 461 13.07 37.41 -35.63
C LEU A 461 13.89 38.60 -36.18
N GLY A 462 13.24 39.59 -36.79
CA GLY A 462 13.93 40.72 -37.43
C GLY A 462 14.46 40.36 -38.83
N LYS A 463 14.39 41.31 -39.77
CA LYS A 463 14.40 41.09 -41.23
C LYS A 463 15.73 40.64 -41.87
N GLU A 464 16.79 40.35 -41.14
CA GLU A 464 18.12 40.10 -41.74
C GLU A 464 18.73 38.70 -41.48
N GLY A 465 18.02 37.77 -40.84
CA GLY A 465 18.51 36.41 -40.61
C GLY A 465 17.88 35.35 -41.53
N GLU A 466 18.69 34.53 -42.21
CA GLU A 466 18.19 33.30 -42.84
C GLU A 466 17.92 32.22 -41.78
N ILE A 467 16.75 31.58 -41.88
CA ILE A 467 16.30 30.53 -40.95
C ILE A 467 16.53 29.17 -41.62
N ILE A 468 17.38 28.35 -41.02
CA ILE A 468 17.70 27.00 -41.50
C ILE A 468 17.05 25.97 -40.56
N ILE A 469 16.23 25.07 -41.12
CA ILE A 469 15.61 23.97 -40.37
C ILE A 469 16.41 22.70 -40.61
N ASP A 470 17.11 22.23 -39.57
CA ASP A 470 17.82 20.95 -39.62
C ASP A 470 16.94 19.84 -39.01
N THR A 471 16.60 18.84 -39.82
CA THR A 471 15.66 17.76 -39.49
C THR A 471 16.32 16.39 -39.30
N ASN A 472 17.65 16.31 -39.28
CA ASN A 472 18.39 15.04 -39.27
C ASN A 472 18.64 14.41 -37.89
N HIS A 473 17.97 14.87 -36.82
CA HIS A 473 18.06 14.27 -35.49
C HIS A 473 16.88 13.33 -35.18
N LYS A 474 17.17 12.04 -34.90
CA LYS A 474 16.18 11.05 -34.43
C LYS A 474 15.78 11.34 -32.97
N PHE A 475 14.63 11.96 -32.76
CA PHE A 475 13.90 11.90 -31.49
C PHE A 475 13.16 10.56 -31.38
N LYS A 476 13.33 9.81 -30.29
CA LYS A 476 12.47 8.67 -29.96
C LYS A 476 11.16 9.21 -29.34
N GLU A 477 10.12 9.35 -30.15
CA GLU A 477 8.73 9.37 -29.68
C GLU A 477 8.19 7.93 -29.79
N ASN A 478 7.61 7.41 -28.70
CA ASN A 478 7.07 6.05 -28.60
C ASN A 478 5.86 5.86 -29.52
N HIS A 479 5.90 4.87 -30.44
CA HIS A 479 4.96 3.75 -30.57
C HIS A 479 5.27 2.90 -31.84
N PRO A 480 4.85 1.61 -31.90
CA PRO A 480 5.58 0.54 -32.58
C PRO A 480 5.15 0.32 -34.04
N LYS A 481 6.09 -0.05 -34.90
CA LYS A 481 6.00 -1.24 -35.77
C LYS A 481 7.29 -1.47 -36.60
N ILE A 482 7.78 -2.68 -36.41
CA ILE A 482 8.55 -3.66 -37.21
C ILE A 482 9.00 -3.29 -38.65
N ASP A 483 10.14 -3.88 -39.01
CA ASP A 483 10.77 -4.07 -40.33
C ASP A 483 11.64 -2.95 -40.91
N THR A 484 12.96 -3.09 -40.75
CA THR A 484 13.90 -3.48 -41.84
C THR A 484 15.34 -3.35 -41.34
N ILE A 485 16.06 -4.49 -41.41
CA ILE A 485 17.50 -4.59 -41.21
C ILE A 485 18.14 -4.18 -42.54
N GLU A 486 19.13 -3.29 -42.53
CA GLU A 486 20.46 -3.50 -43.13
C GLU A 486 21.28 -2.19 -43.22
N GLU A 487 22.57 -2.36 -42.93
CA GLU A 487 23.68 -1.46 -43.26
C GLU A 487 23.83 -0.13 -42.50
N ASN A 488 24.71 -0.14 -41.49
CA ASN A 488 25.75 0.89 -41.41
C ASN A 488 26.96 0.41 -40.59
N LYS A 489 28.02 0.02 -41.30
CA LYS A 489 29.31 -0.48 -40.77
C LYS A 489 30.08 0.52 -39.87
N LYS A 490 29.65 1.78 -39.74
CA LYS A 490 30.33 2.79 -38.90
C LYS A 490 29.93 2.77 -37.42
N GLY A 491 28.76 2.24 -37.07
CA GLY A 491 28.32 2.16 -35.66
C GLY A 491 29.02 1.04 -34.87
N LEU A 492 29.48 0.00 -35.55
CA LEU A 492 30.18 -1.14 -34.95
C LEU A 492 31.60 -0.79 -34.47
N ASP A 493 32.30 0.12 -35.14
CA ASP A 493 33.64 0.55 -34.71
C ASP A 493 33.59 1.45 -33.48
N PHE A 494 32.56 2.30 -33.37
CA PHE A 494 32.34 3.11 -32.17
C PHE A 494 31.94 2.25 -30.97
N LEU A 495 31.05 1.26 -31.17
CA LEU A 495 30.69 0.29 -30.12
C LEU A 495 31.88 -0.55 -29.68
N LYS A 496 32.77 -0.97 -30.60
CA LYS A 496 34.01 -1.67 -30.25
C LYS A 496 35.01 -0.80 -29.47
N GLN A 497 35.09 0.50 -29.76
CA GLN A 497 35.91 1.44 -28.99
C GLN A 497 35.36 1.67 -27.58
N VAL A 498 34.03 1.73 -27.42
CA VAL A 498 33.36 1.86 -26.11
C VAL A 498 33.50 0.57 -25.29
N LEU A 499 33.38 -0.61 -25.93
CA LEU A 499 33.56 -1.91 -25.27
C LEU A 499 34.99 -2.16 -24.77
N LYS A 500 36.00 -1.58 -25.44
CA LYS A 500 37.41 -1.64 -25.01
C LYS A 500 37.70 -0.83 -23.74
N ILE A 501 36.89 0.18 -23.44
CA ILE A 501 37.07 1.09 -22.31
C ILE A 501 36.38 0.54 -21.04
N PHE A 502 35.27 -0.19 -21.20
CA PHE A 502 34.44 -0.64 -20.08
C PHE A 502 34.47 -2.15 -19.79
N GLY A 503 35.25 -2.94 -20.55
CA GLY A 503 35.61 -4.32 -20.17
C GLY A 503 34.44 -5.30 -20.00
N GLY A 504 33.41 -5.23 -20.86
CA GLY A 504 32.25 -6.15 -20.82
C GLY A 504 31.94 -6.78 -22.19
N GLU A 505 31.40 -8.00 -22.19
CA GLU A 505 30.94 -8.69 -23.40
C GLU A 505 29.47 -8.38 -23.73
N VAL A 506 29.15 -8.31 -25.03
CA VAL A 506 27.78 -8.14 -25.53
C VAL A 506 27.11 -9.50 -25.62
N VAL A 507 26.22 -9.82 -24.68
CA VAL A 507 25.34 -10.99 -24.78
C VAL A 507 24.16 -10.63 -25.71
N THR A 508 24.11 -11.27 -26.87
CA THR A 508 22.93 -11.22 -27.74
C THR A 508 21.88 -12.22 -27.24
N PRO A 509 20.58 -11.90 -27.28
CA PRO A 509 19.55 -12.81 -26.81
C PRO A 509 19.52 -14.05 -27.71
N SER A 510 19.99 -15.18 -27.18
CA SER A 510 19.85 -16.47 -27.82
C SER A 510 18.35 -16.79 -27.99
N ARG A 511 17.94 -16.92 -29.25
CA ARG A 511 16.62 -17.42 -29.67
C ARG A 511 16.28 -18.72 -28.93
N ARG A 512 15.29 -18.70 -28.02
CA ARG A 512 14.55 -19.92 -27.68
C ARG A 512 13.63 -20.23 -28.86
N LYS A 513 14.01 -21.25 -29.64
CA LYS A 513 13.09 -22.03 -30.45
C LYS A 513 12.49 -23.12 -29.54
N GLN A 514 11.17 -23.21 -29.59
CA GLN A 514 10.20 -24.18 -29.03
C GLN A 514 9.33 -23.61 -27.93
#